data_AF-A0A9D6FZ56-F1
#
_entry.id   AF-A0A9D6FZ56-F1
#
_cell.length_a   1.000
_cell.length_b   1.000
_cell.length_c   1.000
_cell.angle_alpha   90.00
_cell.angle_beta   90.00
_cell.angle_gamma   90.00
#
_symmetry.space_group_name_H-M   'P 1'
#
loop_
_entity.id
_entity.type
_entity.pdbx_description
1 polymer ?
#
loop_
_entity_poly.entity_id
_entity_poly.type
_entity_poly.pdbx_seq_one_letter_code
_entity_poly.pdbx_strand_id
1 'polypeptide(L)'
;FSSYNGTSCGNIIRLNANGSVDPAFDAGTGFNNTVYAIAPAAGGGTGDIYVGGYFSSYQGLPHKGVIRLKPDGSPDPGFDIGSGAIAVNTVRPAGGPEGRVYVGGTFYSFNGVPCNYIVRVNANGSIDPTFDIGDGFSNWVGAIALVPGGTGDIVVGGMFRTYDHAVVDGIARLHPDGSLE
;
A
#
# COMPACT_ATOMS: atom_id res chain seq x y z
N PHE A 1 13.74 0.94 12.03
CA PHE A 1 15.20 0.97 12.22
C PHE A 1 15.67 2.40 11.99
N SER A 2 16.74 2.84 12.65
CA SER A 2 17.21 4.24 12.59
C SER A 2 18.55 4.42 11.89
N SER A 3 19.25 3.33 11.55
CA SER A 3 20.51 3.39 10.81
C SER A 3 20.82 2.08 10.08
N TYR A 4 21.70 2.18 9.08
CA TYR A 4 22.29 1.06 8.35
C TYR A 4 23.74 1.39 8.02
N ASN A 5 24.69 0.52 8.40
CA ASN A 5 26.13 0.72 8.19
C ASN A 5 26.66 2.12 8.57
N GLY A 6 26.15 2.70 9.68
CA GLY A 6 26.55 4.02 10.17
C GLY A 6 25.82 5.20 9.51
N THR A 7 25.06 4.98 8.44
CA THR A 7 24.18 6.00 7.84
C THR A 7 22.86 6.04 8.60
N SER A 8 22.49 7.22 9.11
CA SER A 8 21.17 7.44 9.72
C SER A 8 20.06 7.37 8.66
N CYS A 9 18.92 6.77 9.01
CA CYS A 9 17.78 6.65 8.09
C CYS A 9 16.46 6.54 8.88
N GLY A 10 15.43 7.26 8.43
CA GLY A 10 14.10 7.24 9.06
C GLY A 10 13.23 6.10 8.55
N ASN A 11 13.52 4.87 8.97
CA ASN A 11 12.75 3.65 8.63
C ASN A 11 12.69 3.26 7.14
N ILE A 12 13.50 3.88 6.28
CA ILE A 12 13.70 3.49 4.88
C ILE A 12 15.12 3.82 4.43
N ILE A 13 15.73 2.92 3.66
CA ILE A 13 17.01 3.15 3.00
C ILE A 13 17.06 2.40 1.68
N ARG A 14 17.67 2.98 0.64
CA ARG A 14 17.95 2.29 -0.61
C ARG A 14 19.41 1.84 -0.65
N LEU A 15 19.62 0.62 -1.14
CA LEU A 15 20.94 0.02 -1.28
C LEU A 15 21.24 -0.22 -2.76
N ASN A 16 22.50 -0.05 -3.13
CA ASN A 16 23.05 -0.54 -4.39
C ASN A 16 23.13 -2.08 -4.38
N ALA A 17 23.34 -2.69 -5.56
CA ALA A 17 23.46 -4.15 -5.69
C ALA A 17 24.61 -4.75 -4.87
N ASN A 18 25.65 -3.97 -4.57
CA ASN A 18 26.78 -4.37 -3.72
C ASN A 18 26.52 -4.17 -2.22
N GLY A 19 25.32 -3.75 -1.81
CA GLY A 19 24.94 -3.50 -0.42
C GLY A 19 25.38 -2.14 0.15
N SER A 20 26.09 -1.30 -0.60
CA SER A 20 26.38 0.08 -0.16
C SER A 20 25.10 0.93 -0.20
N VAL A 21 25.00 1.93 0.67
CA VAL A 21 23.91 2.92 0.61
C VAL A 21 23.92 3.64 -0.75
N ASP A 22 22.75 3.77 -1.37
CA ASP A 22 22.59 4.60 -2.55
C ASP A 22 22.33 6.07 -2.17
N PRO A 23 23.29 6.98 -2.39
CA PRO A 23 23.13 8.39 -2.03
C PRO A 23 22.13 9.14 -2.91
N ALA A 24 21.70 8.57 -4.05
CA ALA A 24 20.69 9.19 -4.90
C ALA A 24 19.27 9.08 -4.33
N PHE A 25 19.05 8.29 -3.27
CA PHE A 25 17.79 8.21 -2.56
C PHE A 25 17.87 9.01 -1.25
N ASP A 26 17.36 10.24 -1.25
CA ASP A 26 17.32 11.09 -0.07
C ASP A 26 15.96 10.98 0.62
N ALA A 27 15.93 10.24 1.72
CA ALA A 27 14.73 10.11 2.55
C ALA A 27 14.55 11.25 3.55
N GLY A 28 15.50 12.19 3.67
CA GLY A 28 15.50 13.22 4.71
C GLY A 28 15.36 12.63 6.11
N THR A 29 14.40 13.15 6.90
CA THR A 29 14.06 12.58 8.22
C THR A 29 13.28 11.26 8.15
N GLY A 30 12.86 10.84 6.95
CA GLY A 30 12.14 9.61 6.67
C GLY A 30 10.75 9.55 7.30
N PHE A 31 10.29 8.33 7.58
CA PHE A 31 9.00 8.06 8.23
C PHE A 31 9.10 8.23 9.74
N ASN A 32 8.09 8.87 10.34
CA ASN A 32 8.03 9.05 11.79
C ASN A 32 7.73 7.78 12.59
N ASN A 33 7.35 6.69 11.91
CA ASN A 33 6.98 5.42 12.54
C ASN A 33 7.13 4.27 11.51
N THR A 34 6.52 3.13 11.79
CA THR A 34 6.86 1.84 11.19
C THR A 34 6.36 1.73 9.75
N VAL A 35 7.25 1.27 8.86
CA VAL A 35 6.92 0.82 7.51
C VAL A 35 6.70 -0.69 7.53
N TYR A 36 5.59 -1.16 6.99
CA TYR A 36 5.24 -2.59 6.92
C TYR A 36 5.39 -3.18 5.53
N ALA A 37 5.17 -2.38 4.49
CA ALA A 37 5.14 -2.87 3.12
C ALA A 37 5.80 -1.87 2.16
N ILE A 38 6.50 -2.41 1.17
CA ILE A 38 7.04 -1.67 0.02
C ILE A 38 6.72 -2.50 -1.22
N ALA A 39 6.25 -1.85 -2.28
CA ALA A 39 6.01 -2.47 -3.58
C ALA A 39 6.42 -1.51 -4.71
N PRO A 40 6.90 -2.02 -5.86
CA PRO A 40 7.14 -1.18 -7.02
C PRO A 40 5.84 -0.56 -7.52
N ALA A 41 5.85 0.70 -7.90
CA ALA A 41 4.71 1.28 -8.63
C ALA A 41 4.77 0.82 -10.09
N ALA A 42 3.79 0.00 -10.49
CA ALA A 42 3.67 -0.42 -11.89
C ALA A 42 3.21 0.76 -12.77
N GLY A 43 3.65 0.81 -14.02
CA GLY A 43 3.06 1.67 -15.06
C GLY A 43 3.90 2.85 -15.57
N GLY A 44 5.12 3.11 -15.06
CA GLY A 44 5.89 4.29 -15.49
C GLY A 44 7.33 4.07 -15.95
N GLY A 45 7.96 2.93 -15.65
CA GLY A 45 9.42 2.78 -15.82
C GLY A 45 10.24 3.79 -15.00
N THR A 46 9.58 4.57 -14.15
CA THR A 46 10.16 5.68 -13.38
C THR A 46 11.01 5.16 -12.23
N GLY A 47 10.70 3.98 -11.67
CA GLY A 47 11.35 3.45 -10.48
C GLY A 47 10.69 3.90 -9.17
N ASP A 48 9.48 4.45 -9.26
CA ASP A 48 8.69 4.84 -8.09
C ASP A 48 8.28 3.60 -7.25
N ILE A 49 8.06 3.81 -5.96
CA ILE A 49 7.64 2.77 -5.02
C ILE A 49 6.42 3.21 -4.21
N TYR A 50 5.50 2.29 -3.96
CA TYR A 50 4.50 2.44 -2.92
C TYR A 50 5.08 1.98 -1.58
N VAL A 51 4.82 2.76 -0.53
CA VAL A 51 5.20 2.43 0.84
C VAL A 51 3.97 2.47 1.73
N GLY A 52 3.72 1.39 2.47
CA GLY A 52 2.62 1.24 3.42
C GLY A 52 3.11 0.99 4.83
N GLY A 53 2.43 1.52 5.85
CA GLY A 53 2.81 1.30 7.24
C GLY A 53 1.87 1.94 8.27
N TYR A 54 2.35 2.02 9.50
CA TYR A 54 1.73 2.75 10.60
C TYR A 54 2.50 4.05 10.85
N PHE A 55 2.41 4.97 9.90
CA PHE A 55 3.04 6.30 9.97
C PHE A 55 2.02 7.41 9.68
N SER A 56 2.34 8.61 10.15
CA SER A 56 1.53 9.82 9.92
C SER A 56 2.30 10.96 9.26
N SER A 57 3.61 10.81 9.10
CA SER A 57 4.41 11.74 8.32
C SER A 57 5.61 11.09 7.63
N TYR A 58 6.03 11.72 6.54
CA TYR A 58 7.27 11.46 5.81
C TYR A 58 7.98 12.79 5.55
N GLN A 59 9.27 12.89 5.88
CA GLN A 59 10.04 14.14 5.81
C GLN A 59 9.39 15.31 6.58
N GLY A 60 8.66 15.00 7.65
CA GLY A 60 7.91 16.00 8.44
C GLY A 60 6.59 16.47 7.81
N LEU A 61 6.26 16.04 6.59
CA LEU A 61 5.00 16.37 5.91
C LEU A 61 3.92 15.32 6.20
N PRO A 62 2.64 15.71 6.30
CA PRO A 62 1.55 14.78 6.57
C PRO A 62 1.38 13.75 5.44
N HIS A 63 1.57 12.47 5.78
CA HIS A 63 1.28 11.32 4.92
C HIS A 63 0.86 10.17 5.82
N LYS A 64 -0.38 9.69 5.69
CA LYS A 64 -0.94 8.73 6.64
C LYS A 64 -1.16 7.37 5.99
N GLY A 65 -0.42 6.38 6.49
CA GLY A 65 -0.59 4.97 6.12
C GLY A 65 0.05 4.57 4.79
N VAL A 66 -0.12 5.35 3.72
CA VAL A 66 0.44 5.03 2.39
C VAL A 66 1.01 6.27 1.68
N ILE A 67 2.07 6.09 0.92
CA ILE A 67 2.70 7.13 0.08
C ILE A 67 3.29 6.48 -1.18
N ARG A 68 3.39 7.23 -2.28
CA ARG A 68 4.24 6.89 -3.43
C ARG A 68 5.49 7.77 -3.41
N LEU A 69 6.67 7.15 -3.44
CA LEU A 69 7.96 7.83 -3.50
C LEU A 69 8.59 7.67 -4.87
N LYS A 70 9.28 8.70 -5.33
CA LYS A 70 10.10 8.69 -6.54
C LYS A 70 11.45 8.02 -6.28
N PRO A 71 12.25 7.71 -7.33
CA PRO A 71 13.57 7.12 -7.15
C PRO A 71 14.54 8.02 -6.39
N ASP A 72 14.31 9.31 -6.29
CA ASP A 72 15.16 10.18 -5.49
C ASP A 72 14.77 10.21 -4.00
N GLY A 73 13.72 9.46 -3.61
CA GLY A 73 13.16 9.48 -2.25
C GLY A 73 12.13 10.59 -2.02
N SER A 74 11.92 11.50 -2.97
CA SER A 74 10.89 12.53 -2.83
C SER A 74 9.48 11.94 -2.92
N PRO A 75 8.49 12.49 -2.19
CA PRO A 75 7.08 12.16 -2.40
C PRO A 75 6.65 12.47 -3.83
N ASP A 76 5.84 11.60 -4.42
CA ASP A 76 5.19 11.90 -5.69
C ASP A 76 3.92 12.75 -5.49
N PRO A 77 3.91 14.04 -5.89
CA PRO A 77 2.73 14.89 -5.74
C PRO A 77 1.55 14.44 -6.61
N GLY A 78 1.79 13.58 -7.61
CA GLY A 78 0.73 12.99 -8.43
C GLY A 78 -0.08 11.91 -7.72
N PHE A 79 0.31 11.47 -6.53
CA PHE A 79 -0.38 10.46 -5.74
C PHE A 79 -0.98 11.08 -4.45
N ASP A 80 -2.17 11.65 -4.58
CA ASP A 80 -2.88 12.30 -3.48
C ASP A 80 -3.94 11.37 -2.87
N ILE A 81 -3.69 10.95 -1.64
CA ILE A 81 -4.54 10.06 -0.84
C ILE A 81 -5.42 10.80 0.17
N GLY A 82 -5.38 12.13 0.18
CA GLY A 82 -6.04 12.97 1.18
C GLY A 82 -5.66 12.55 2.61
N SER A 83 -6.66 12.21 3.43
CA SER A 83 -6.41 11.80 4.83
C SER A 83 -5.91 10.34 5.00
N GLY A 84 -5.83 9.57 3.92
CA GLY A 84 -5.25 8.22 3.91
C GLY A 84 -5.95 7.21 4.82
N ALA A 85 -5.18 6.25 5.34
CA ALA A 85 -5.64 5.20 6.25
C ALA A 85 -4.76 5.15 7.50
N ILE A 86 -5.32 4.68 8.63
CA ILE A 86 -4.59 4.68 9.92
C ILE A 86 -3.42 3.71 9.99
N ALA A 87 -3.54 2.53 9.40
CA ALA A 87 -2.48 1.52 9.40
C ALA A 87 -2.60 0.64 8.15
N VAL A 88 -1.58 0.67 7.30
CA VAL A 88 -1.50 -0.15 6.07
C VAL A 88 -0.50 -1.27 6.28
N ASN A 89 -0.97 -2.51 6.26
CA ASN A 89 -0.13 -3.70 6.46
C ASN A 89 0.47 -4.19 5.14
N THR A 90 -0.23 -3.95 4.01
CA THR A 90 0.18 -4.43 2.70
C THR A 90 -0.24 -3.46 1.59
N VAL A 91 0.62 -3.34 0.58
CA VAL A 91 0.33 -2.63 -0.68
C VAL A 91 0.65 -3.56 -1.84
N ARG A 92 -0.26 -3.64 -2.82
CA ARG A 92 -0.10 -4.55 -3.96
C ARG A 92 -0.56 -3.88 -5.25
N PRO A 93 0.33 -3.62 -6.23
CA PRO A 93 -0.08 -3.15 -7.54
C PRO A 93 -1.09 -4.12 -8.17
N ALA A 94 -2.15 -3.57 -8.76
CA ALA A 94 -3.26 -4.36 -9.30
C ALA A 94 -2.94 -5.06 -10.63
N GLY A 95 -1.77 -4.77 -11.21
CA GLY A 95 -1.43 -5.18 -12.57
C GLY A 95 -2.06 -4.25 -13.62
N GLY A 96 -1.60 -4.39 -14.87
CA GLY A 96 -2.08 -3.56 -15.99
C GLY A 96 -1.45 -2.15 -16.06
N PRO A 97 -1.76 -1.40 -17.14
CA PRO A 97 -1.14 -0.11 -17.42
C PRO A 97 -1.73 1.06 -16.61
N GLU A 98 -2.85 0.85 -15.91
CA GLU A 98 -3.60 1.93 -15.24
C GLU A 98 -3.00 2.37 -13.91
N GLY A 99 -1.95 1.69 -13.42
CA GLY A 99 -1.23 2.09 -12.20
C GLY A 99 -2.08 2.03 -10.92
N ARG A 100 -3.12 1.18 -10.89
CA ARG A 100 -3.95 0.95 -9.69
C ARG A 100 -3.19 0.13 -8.65
N VAL A 101 -3.51 0.34 -7.38
CA VAL A 101 -2.89 -0.38 -6.25
C VAL A 101 -3.94 -0.75 -5.20
N TYR A 102 -3.89 -1.99 -4.73
CA TYR A 102 -4.62 -2.45 -3.57
C TYR A 102 -3.88 -2.08 -2.29
N VAL A 103 -4.62 -1.57 -1.31
CA VAL A 103 -4.14 -1.17 0.01
C VAL A 103 -4.93 -1.98 1.03
N GLY A 104 -4.25 -2.80 1.82
CA GLY A 104 -4.85 -3.62 2.87
C GLY A 104 -4.23 -3.33 4.24
N GLY A 105 -5.02 -3.40 5.31
CA GLY A 105 -4.49 -3.11 6.63
C GLY A 105 -5.48 -3.17 7.78
N THR A 106 -5.16 -2.43 8.83
CA THR A 106 -5.96 -2.29 10.05
C THR A 106 -6.64 -0.92 10.06
N PHE A 107 -7.57 -0.70 9.12
CA PHE A 107 -8.33 0.53 8.98
C PHE A 107 -9.79 0.25 8.62
N TYR A 108 -10.66 1.20 8.92
CA TYR A 108 -12.10 1.16 8.59
C TYR A 108 -12.51 2.25 7.60
N SER A 109 -11.58 3.13 7.27
CA SER A 109 -11.79 4.19 6.30
C SER A 109 -10.50 4.55 5.57
N PHE A 110 -10.68 4.99 4.34
CA PHE A 110 -9.65 5.59 3.51
C PHE A 110 -10.12 6.95 3.02
N ASN A 111 -9.34 7.99 3.26
CA ASN A 111 -9.71 9.37 2.94
C ASN A 111 -11.12 9.79 3.45
N GLY A 112 -11.50 9.31 4.64
CA GLY A 112 -12.81 9.55 5.23
C GLY A 112 -13.97 8.72 4.66
N VAL A 113 -13.75 7.95 3.59
CA VAL A 113 -14.74 7.02 3.03
C VAL A 113 -14.66 5.68 3.77
N PRO A 114 -15.78 5.09 4.24
CA PRO A 114 -15.79 3.75 4.83
C PRO A 114 -15.23 2.71 3.85
N CYS A 115 -14.18 2.01 4.25
CA CYS A 115 -13.55 0.93 3.51
C CYS A 115 -12.97 -0.05 4.53
N ASN A 116 -13.66 -1.15 4.81
CA ASN A 116 -13.25 -2.08 5.85
C ASN A 116 -12.04 -2.90 5.39
N TYR A 117 -10.87 -2.52 5.91
CA TYR A 117 -9.58 -3.22 5.85
C TYR A 117 -8.94 -3.40 4.47
N ILE A 118 -9.63 -3.06 3.39
CA ILE A 118 -9.10 -3.07 2.02
C ILE A 118 -9.69 -1.92 1.20
N VAL A 119 -8.90 -1.39 0.27
CA VAL A 119 -9.36 -0.45 -0.78
C VAL A 119 -8.48 -0.61 -2.02
N ARG A 120 -9.01 -0.36 -3.21
CA ARG A 120 -8.20 -0.13 -4.41
C ARG A 120 -8.17 1.36 -4.70
N VAL A 121 -6.99 1.89 -5.01
CA VAL A 121 -6.82 3.29 -5.40
C VAL A 121 -6.21 3.40 -6.79
N ASN A 122 -6.55 4.46 -7.50
CA ASN A 122 -6.07 4.81 -8.82
C ASN A 122 -4.62 5.31 -8.79
N ALA A 123 -4.00 5.44 -9.97
CA ALA A 123 -2.65 5.97 -10.09
C ALA A 123 -2.47 7.38 -9.50
N ASN A 124 -3.55 8.14 -9.33
CA ASN A 124 -3.54 9.46 -8.73
C ASN A 124 -3.81 9.47 -7.21
N GLY A 125 -4.05 8.31 -6.59
CA GLY A 125 -4.36 8.18 -5.15
C GLY A 125 -5.85 8.23 -4.79
N SER A 126 -6.74 8.54 -5.74
CA SER A 126 -8.18 8.50 -5.49
C SER A 126 -8.70 7.07 -5.35
N ILE A 127 -9.74 6.85 -4.56
CA ILE A 127 -10.42 5.54 -4.46
C ILE A 127 -10.95 5.15 -5.85
N ASP A 128 -10.71 3.90 -6.24
CA ASP A 128 -11.29 3.29 -7.44
C ASP A 128 -12.69 2.75 -7.12
N PRO A 129 -13.77 3.40 -7.58
CA PRO A 129 -15.14 2.97 -7.26
C PRO A 129 -15.54 1.67 -7.97
N THR A 130 -14.74 1.17 -8.91
CA THR A 130 -15.01 -0.10 -9.58
C THR A 130 -14.60 -1.32 -8.75
N PHE A 131 -13.96 -1.11 -7.60
CA PHE A 131 -13.68 -2.15 -6.61
C PHE A 131 -14.66 -2.00 -5.44
N ASP A 132 -15.85 -2.58 -5.59
CA ASP A 132 -16.92 -2.53 -4.59
C ASP A 132 -16.80 -3.74 -3.66
N ILE A 133 -16.65 -3.46 -2.37
CA ILE A 133 -16.44 -4.48 -1.35
C ILE A 133 -17.67 -4.77 -0.49
N GLY A 134 -18.80 -4.09 -0.75
CA GLY A 134 -19.94 -4.10 0.17
C GLY A 134 -19.50 -3.71 1.58
N ASP A 135 -19.82 -4.55 2.57
CA ASP A 135 -19.38 -4.34 3.95
C ASP A 135 -17.90 -4.72 4.20
N GLY A 136 -17.21 -5.30 3.22
CA GLY A 136 -15.79 -5.65 3.27
C GLY A 136 -15.48 -6.75 4.28
N PHE A 137 -14.23 -6.78 4.77
CA PHE A 137 -13.77 -7.81 5.71
C PHE A 137 -14.22 -7.52 7.15
N SER A 138 -14.32 -8.56 7.97
CA SER A 138 -14.64 -8.44 9.41
C SER A 138 -13.45 -8.10 10.31
N ASN A 139 -12.23 -8.15 9.78
CA ASN A 139 -10.99 -7.90 10.51
C ASN A 139 -9.86 -7.57 9.53
N TRP A 140 -8.68 -7.24 10.06
CA TRP A 140 -7.55 -6.74 9.28
C TRP A 140 -7.09 -7.68 8.17
N VAL A 141 -6.68 -7.05 7.07
CA VAL A 141 -5.97 -7.68 5.95
C VAL A 141 -4.48 -7.55 6.19
N GLY A 142 -3.76 -8.66 6.08
CA GLY A 142 -2.30 -8.73 6.28
C GLY A 142 -1.53 -8.93 4.98
N ALA A 143 -2.13 -9.54 3.97
CA ALA A 143 -1.48 -9.84 2.71
C ALA A 143 -2.46 -9.80 1.53
N ILE A 144 -1.96 -9.35 0.38
CA ILE A 144 -2.68 -9.37 -0.91
C ILE A 144 -1.72 -9.89 -1.98
N ALA A 145 -2.17 -10.86 -2.77
CA ALA A 145 -1.44 -11.39 -3.91
C ALA A 145 -2.32 -11.41 -5.17
N LEU A 146 -1.74 -11.08 -6.32
CA LEU A 146 -2.42 -11.28 -7.61
C LEU A 146 -2.46 -12.75 -7.96
N VAL A 147 -3.60 -13.23 -8.44
CA VAL A 147 -3.74 -14.57 -9.01
C VAL A 147 -3.06 -14.59 -10.39
N PRO A 148 -2.12 -15.53 -10.63
CA PRO A 148 -1.52 -15.70 -11.95
C PRO A 148 -2.57 -16.10 -13.00
N GLY A 149 -2.39 -15.67 -14.25
CA GLY A 149 -3.28 -16.04 -15.36
C GLY A 149 -4.05 -14.87 -15.99
N GLY A 150 -3.92 -13.66 -15.46
CA GLY A 150 -4.40 -12.44 -16.11
C GLY A 150 -5.88 -12.12 -15.89
N THR A 151 -6.57 -12.84 -14.99
CA THR A 151 -7.95 -12.52 -14.60
C THR A 151 -8.06 -11.21 -13.82
N GLY A 152 -6.96 -10.80 -13.18
CA GLY A 152 -6.94 -9.64 -12.27
C GLY A 152 -7.48 -9.95 -10.88
N ASP A 153 -7.85 -11.20 -10.61
CA ASP A 153 -8.28 -11.63 -9.28
C ASP A 153 -7.13 -11.47 -8.26
N ILE A 154 -7.51 -11.32 -6.99
CA ILE A 154 -6.59 -11.31 -5.86
C ILE A 154 -6.93 -12.41 -4.86
N VAL A 155 -5.91 -12.92 -4.19
CA VAL A 155 -6.05 -13.65 -2.93
C VAL A 155 -5.70 -12.70 -1.80
N VAL A 156 -6.60 -12.61 -0.83
CA VAL A 156 -6.48 -11.77 0.36
C VAL A 156 -6.35 -12.67 1.59
N GLY A 157 -5.38 -12.38 2.44
CA GLY A 157 -5.14 -13.12 3.69
C GLY A 157 -5.15 -12.19 4.91
N GLY A 158 -5.69 -12.66 6.04
CA GLY A 158 -5.82 -11.87 7.26
C GLY A 158 -6.43 -12.62 8.44
N MET A 159 -6.90 -11.88 9.45
CA MET A 159 -7.59 -12.44 10.63
C MET A 159 -9.12 -12.32 10.56
N PHE A 160 -9.66 -12.07 9.37
CA PHE A 160 -11.10 -11.97 9.16
C PHE A 160 -11.76 -13.36 9.17
N ARG A 161 -13.07 -13.36 9.47
CA ARG A 161 -13.94 -14.55 9.37
C ARG A 161 -15.05 -14.36 8.36
N THR A 162 -15.37 -13.11 8.01
CA THR A 162 -16.36 -12.82 6.99
C THR A 162 -15.89 -11.74 6.03
N TYR A 163 -16.47 -11.77 4.83
CA TYR A 163 -16.37 -10.78 3.78
C TYR A 163 -17.76 -10.55 3.21
N ASP A 164 -18.26 -9.32 3.28
CA ASP A 164 -19.63 -8.97 2.87
C ASP A 164 -20.68 -9.98 3.34
N HIS A 165 -20.68 -10.25 4.65
CA HIS A 165 -21.52 -11.25 5.34
C HIS A 165 -21.25 -12.73 5.03
N ALA A 166 -20.51 -13.07 3.96
CA ALA A 166 -20.12 -14.44 3.66
C ALA A 166 -18.96 -14.91 4.57
N VAL A 167 -18.97 -16.18 4.97
CA VAL A 167 -17.90 -16.76 5.81
C VAL A 167 -16.68 -17.09 4.95
N VAL A 168 -15.56 -16.43 5.26
CA VAL A 168 -14.24 -16.65 4.65
C VAL A 168 -13.21 -16.67 5.78
N ASP A 169 -12.75 -17.87 6.16
CA ASP A 169 -11.89 -18.06 7.33
C ASP A 169 -10.43 -17.71 7.03
N GLY A 170 -10.12 -16.41 7.03
CA GLY A 170 -8.77 -15.86 6.96
C GLY A 170 -8.13 -15.83 5.57
N ILE A 171 -8.76 -16.44 4.56
CA ILE A 171 -8.35 -16.36 3.15
C ILE A 171 -9.60 -16.18 2.29
N ALA A 172 -9.55 -15.23 1.35
CA ALA A 172 -10.60 -14.97 0.37
C ALA A 172 -10.00 -14.74 -1.02
N ARG A 173 -10.72 -15.13 -2.07
CA ARG A 173 -10.39 -14.76 -3.45
C ARG A 173 -11.42 -13.75 -3.94
N LEU A 174 -10.95 -12.58 -4.38
CA LEU A 174 -11.81 -11.51 -4.89
C LEU A 174 -11.54 -11.27 -6.37
N HIS A 175 -12.60 -11.01 -7.11
CA HIS A 175 -12.55 -10.54 -8.49
C HIS A 175 -12.07 -9.09 -8.59
N PRO A 176 -11.69 -8.60 -9.79
CA PRO A 176 -11.29 -7.21 -9.98
C PRO A 176 -12.37 -6.20 -9.61
N ASP A 177 -13.65 -6.58 -9.59
CA ASP A 177 -14.73 -5.69 -9.16
C ASP A 177 -14.95 -5.69 -7.63
N GLY A 178 -14.21 -6.54 -6.89
CA GLY A 178 -14.35 -6.71 -5.45
C GLY A 178 -15.23 -7.88 -5.05
N SER A 179 -16.05 -8.44 -5.94
CA SER A 179 -16.90 -9.57 -5.59
C SER A 179 -16.12 -10.82 -5.17
N LEU A 180 -16.68 -11.57 -4.21
CA LEU A 180 -16.12 -12.84 -3.72
C LEU A 180 -16.38 -13.96 -4.74
N GLU A 181 -15.38 -14.81 -4.98
CA GLU A 181 -15.52 -16.06 -5.77
C GLU A 181 -16.44 -17.09 -5.09
#